data_AF-E3FTW1-F1
#
_entry.id   AF-E3FTW1-F1
#
_cell.length_a   1.000
_cell.length_b   1.000
_cell.length_c   1.000
_cell.angle_alpha   90.00
_cell.angle_beta   90.00
_cell.angle_gamma   90.00
#
_symmetry.space_group_name_H-M   'P 1'
#
loop_
_entity.id
_entity.type
_entity.pdbx_description
1 polymer ?
#
loop_
_entity_poly.entity_id
_entity_poly.type
_entity_poly.pdbx_seq_one_letter_code
_entity_poly.pdbx_strand_id
1 'polypeptide(L)'
;MTKGKNSTYGLLLHVGERLLETRSGDFRAHVFQNLCTRTYTLAVCQGDLQTPEPLLVRIHSACITSEAFGGCDCDCAEQLELALERIAEAGRGAVFYLMQEGRGAGYAAKARDRMLVQASCDTVSTFEAYRMLGLEPDSRRYHEVALALGLLKVRAPVRLLTNNPEKTRALKTLGIEVEAAERIQREANPFNVHYLSSKRREGHALASGLLAKRAVELPEPVLSFEPAPLKAAPYLIRMASYLLPIRVSAEASRAWFRAHVYFDLLASCERVVLTYGPLAEDSLRVPLVRIQRESLFERFPVRNGVHKSQWKWAVAEMVQHGHGIALFPSADGDDAVLAASALGAQSPGGRLAEARVTDEALLMLLEHHAPGKAVMPLFTHLDDDGARRTTVDAFKRHGFLLTEPMLFKSAS
;
A
#
# COMPACT_ATOMS: atom_id res chain seq x y z
N MET A 1 28.32 25.22 2.97
CA MET A 1 26.86 25.10 3.20
C MET A 1 26.14 26.13 2.34
N THR A 2 25.79 25.78 1.10
CA THR A 2 25.07 26.65 0.17
C THR A 2 23.58 26.58 0.46
N LYS A 3 22.97 27.71 0.86
CA LYS A 3 21.53 27.89 1.04
C LYS A 3 20.80 27.56 -0.27
N GLY A 4 20.09 26.43 -0.31
CA GLY A 4 19.31 25.98 -1.46
C GLY A 4 18.07 26.85 -1.67
N LYS A 5 18.11 27.69 -2.70
CA LYS A 5 16.98 28.50 -3.21
C LYS A 5 15.91 27.58 -3.80
N ASN A 6 14.69 27.68 -3.25
CA ASN A 6 13.42 27.05 -3.61
C ASN A 6 13.18 25.64 -3.05
N SER A 7 12.88 25.58 -1.75
CA SER A 7 12.28 24.40 -1.13
C SER A 7 10.79 24.25 -1.46
N THR A 8 10.14 25.26 -2.03
CA THR A 8 8.70 25.25 -2.35
C THR A 8 8.41 25.63 -3.80
N TYR A 9 7.39 25.01 -4.40
CA TYR A 9 6.83 25.41 -5.70
C TYR A 9 5.33 25.15 -5.71
N GLY A 10 4.53 26.21 -5.89
CA GLY A 10 3.09 26.14 -5.67
C GLY A 10 2.77 25.64 -4.26
N LEU A 11 2.08 24.50 -4.16
CA LEU A 11 1.67 23.90 -2.88
C LEU A 11 2.59 22.78 -2.38
N LEU A 12 3.66 22.44 -3.12
CA LEU A 12 4.60 21.40 -2.70
C LEU A 12 5.81 22.00 -2.00
N LEU A 13 6.16 21.41 -0.85
CA LEU A 13 7.41 21.59 -0.12
C LEU A 13 8.31 20.38 -0.35
N HIS A 14 9.52 20.57 -0.86
CA HIS A 14 10.57 19.55 -0.87
C HIS A 14 11.11 19.40 0.56
N VAL A 15 10.77 18.27 1.18
CA VAL A 15 11.09 17.96 2.58
C VAL A 15 12.51 17.43 2.68
N GLY A 16 12.95 16.64 1.71
CA GLY A 16 14.29 16.07 1.67
C GLY A 16 14.40 14.96 0.65
N GLU A 17 15.53 14.28 0.65
CA GLU A 17 15.83 13.22 -0.31
C GLU A 17 16.67 12.12 0.34
N ARG A 18 16.59 10.92 -0.22
CA ARG A 18 17.41 9.79 0.22
C ARG A 18 17.78 8.87 -0.94
N LEU A 19 18.84 8.09 -0.74
CA LEU A 19 19.13 6.94 -1.60
C LEU A 19 18.09 5.84 -1.37
N LEU A 20 17.63 5.25 -2.46
CA LEU A 20 16.74 4.12 -2.51
C LEU A 20 17.39 3.01 -3.35
N GLU A 21 17.99 2.03 -2.66
CA GLU A 21 18.67 0.89 -3.27
C GLU A 21 17.64 -0.16 -3.69
N THR A 22 17.20 -0.09 -4.95
CA THR A 22 16.21 -1.02 -5.50
C THR A 22 16.87 -2.20 -6.19
N ARG A 23 16.10 -3.27 -6.42
CA ARG A 23 16.54 -4.42 -7.23
C ARG A 23 16.93 -4.03 -8.66
N SER A 24 16.31 -2.99 -9.21
CA SER A 24 16.57 -2.49 -10.57
C SER A 24 17.76 -1.53 -10.65
N GLY A 25 18.28 -1.06 -9.50
CA GLY A 25 19.35 -0.06 -9.45
C GLY A 25 19.15 0.93 -8.31
N ASP A 26 20.04 1.88 -8.20
CA ASP A 26 20.03 2.87 -7.13
C ASP A 26 19.35 4.16 -7.62
N PHE A 27 18.35 4.61 -6.86
CA PHE A 27 17.55 5.79 -7.20
C PHE A 27 17.66 6.84 -6.10
N ARG A 28 17.44 8.10 -6.45
CA ARG A 28 17.23 9.18 -5.48
C ARG A 28 15.74 9.40 -5.29
N ALA A 29 15.25 9.16 -4.09
CA ALA A 29 13.86 9.43 -3.72
C ALA A 29 13.76 10.83 -3.10
N HIS A 30 13.19 11.76 -3.85
CA HIS A 30 12.79 13.08 -3.37
C HIS A 30 11.42 13.01 -2.70
N VAL A 31 11.30 13.61 -1.52
CA VAL A 31 10.09 13.64 -0.72
C VAL A 31 9.48 15.02 -0.77
N PHE A 32 8.23 15.10 -1.21
CA PHE A 32 7.44 16.32 -1.22
C PHE A 32 6.27 16.18 -0.25
N GLN A 33 5.94 17.26 0.46
CA GLN A 33 4.70 17.37 1.22
C GLN A 33 3.81 18.43 0.57
N ASN A 34 2.54 18.08 0.34
CA ASN A 34 1.53 19.04 -0.05
C ASN A 34 1.10 19.85 1.18
N LEU A 35 1.25 21.17 1.12
CA LEU A 35 1.00 22.05 2.25
C LEU A 35 -0.50 22.18 2.59
N CYS A 36 -1.40 21.90 1.64
CA CYS A 36 -2.84 21.96 1.85
C CYS A 36 -3.39 20.63 2.36
N THR A 37 -3.04 19.52 1.71
CA THR A 37 -3.57 18.19 2.05
C THR A 37 -2.76 17.45 3.10
N ARG A 38 -1.54 17.94 3.41
CA ARG A 38 -0.53 17.28 4.27
C ARG A 38 0.00 15.94 3.75
N THR A 39 -0.53 15.45 2.63
CA THR A 39 -0.09 14.20 1.99
C THR A 39 1.31 14.31 1.43
N TYR A 40 2.02 13.18 1.43
CA TYR A 40 3.33 13.06 0.81
C TYR A 40 3.22 12.59 -0.64
N THR A 41 4.18 13.04 -1.46
CA THR A 41 4.40 12.55 -2.82
C THR A 41 5.89 12.34 -3.02
N LEU A 42 6.25 11.26 -3.71
CA LEU A 42 7.65 10.94 -3.98
C LEU A 42 7.97 11.13 -5.46
N ALA A 43 9.17 11.62 -5.76
CA ALA A 43 9.80 11.44 -7.06
C ALA A 43 11.03 10.55 -6.89
N VAL A 44 10.97 9.33 -7.44
CA VAL A 44 12.06 8.36 -7.40
C VAL A 44 12.79 8.42 -8.74
N CYS A 45 13.98 9.00 -8.72
CA CYS A 45 14.68 9.49 -9.89
C CYS A 45 16.01 8.78 -10.12
N GLN A 46 16.41 8.65 -11.38
CA GLN A 46 17.73 8.18 -11.80
C GLN A 46 18.25 9.05 -12.94
N GLY A 47 19.57 9.29 -12.97
CA GLY A 47 20.22 10.15 -13.96
C GLY A 47 20.05 11.64 -13.68
N ASP A 48 20.60 12.48 -14.57
CA ASP A 48 20.45 13.94 -14.53
C ASP A 48 19.12 14.36 -15.19
N LEU A 49 18.20 14.92 -14.41
CA LEU A 49 16.86 15.30 -14.87
C LEU A 49 16.81 16.65 -15.61
N GLN A 50 17.91 17.43 -15.62
CA GLN A 50 17.92 18.80 -16.13
C GLN A 50 18.47 18.93 -17.55
N THR A 51 18.84 17.81 -18.16
CA THR A 51 19.26 17.76 -19.58
C THR A 51 18.06 17.93 -20.53
N PRO A 52 18.27 18.36 -21.79
CA PRO A 52 17.19 18.66 -22.73
C PRO A 52 16.51 17.41 -23.32
N GLU A 53 17.13 16.23 -23.23
CA GLU A 53 16.59 15.00 -23.81
C GLU A 53 15.30 14.57 -23.11
N PRO A 54 14.37 13.92 -23.81
CA PRO A 54 13.11 13.48 -23.22
C PRO A 54 13.29 12.61 -21.97
N LEU A 55 12.53 12.90 -20.92
CA LEU A 55 12.59 12.18 -19.64
C LEU A 55 11.60 11.01 -19.64
N LEU A 56 12.09 9.80 -19.36
CA LEU A 56 11.21 8.65 -19.16
C LEU A 56 10.50 8.79 -17.80
N VAL A 57 9.17 8.90 -17.83
CA VAL A 57 8.37 9.21 -16.64
C VAL A 57 7.31 8.14 -16.43
N ARG A 58 7.15 7.71 -15.17
CA ARG A 58 6.00 6.93 -14.71
C ARG A 58 5.24 7.74 -13.66
N ILE A 59 3.94 7.89 -13.84
CA ILE A 59 3.05 8.38 -12.78
C ILE A 59 2.35 7.19 -12.15
N HIS A 60 2.68 6.93 -10.90
CA HIS A 60 2.19 5.80 -10.14
C HIS A 60 1.24 6.27 -9.05
N SER A 61 0.03 5.70 -9.01
CA SER A 61 -0.93 5.95 -7.93
C SER A 61 -0.74 4.83 -6.90
N ALA A 62 -0.55 5.20 -5.64
CA ALA A 62 -0.30 4.27 -4.54
C ALA A 62 -1.35 3.14 -4.47
N CYS A 63 -0.89 1.92 -4.16
CA CYS A 63 -1.74 0.75 -4.00
C CYS A 63 -1.28 -0.08 -2.81
N ILE A 64 -1.81 0.19 -1.61
CA ILE A 64 -1.39 -0.48 -0.36
C ILE A 64 -1.61 -1.99 -0.45
N THR A 65 -2.69 -2.43 -1.12
CA THR A 65 -3.05 -3.84 -1.23
C THR A 65 -1.96 -4.67 -1.92
N SER A 66 -1.43 -4.22 -3.06
CA SER A 66 -0.38 -4.98 -3.75
C SER A 66 1.03 -4.66 -3.24
N GLU A 67 1.27 -3.41 -2.86
CA GLU A 67 2.62 -2.92 -2.61
C GLU A 67 3.09 -3.15 -1.16
N ALA A 68 2.16 -3.08 -0.21
CA ALA A 68 2.43 -3.36 1.20
C ALA A 68 1.94 -4.76 1.59
N PHE A 69 0.67 -5.11 1.31
CA PHE A 69 0.12 -6.39 1.76
C PHE A 69 0.52 -7.58 0.87
N GLY A 70 1.07 -7.35 -0.32
CA GLY A 70 1.45 -8.43 -1.25
C GLY A 70 0.27 -9.07 -1.97
N GLY A 71 -0.87 -8.37 -2.03
CA GLY A 71 -2.05 -8.76 -2.78
C GLY A 71 -1.77 -8.90 -4.28
N CYS A 72 -2.36 -9.91 -4.92
CA CYS A 72 -2.14 -10.21 -6.34
C CYS A 72 -3.40 -10.08 -7.23
N ASP A 73 -4.46 -9.45 -6.72
CA ASP A 73 -5.72 -9.18 -7.45
C ASP A 73 -5.67 -7.91 -8.33
N CYS A 74 -4.51 -7.24 -8.37
CA CYS A 74 -4.20 -6.14 -9.30
C CYS A 74 -2.74 -6.23 -9.79
N ASP A 75 -2.37 -5.34 -10.70
CA ASP A 75 -1.04 -5.27 -11.34
C ASP A 75 -0.18 -4.08 -10.86
N CYS A 76 -0.59 -3.38 -9.80
CA CYS A 76 0.04 -2.12 -9.40
C CYS A 76 1.50 -2.30 -8.97
N ALA A 77 1.81 -3.24 -8.07
CA ALA A 77 3.19 -3.51 -7.65
C ALA A 77 4.07 -3.97 -8.82
N GLU A 78 3.53 -4.80 -9.72
CA GLU A 78 4.23 -5.29 -10.92
C GLU A 78 4.54 -4.16 -11.91
N GLN A 79 3.63 -3.21 -12.08
CA GLN A 79 3.86 -2.01 -12.91
C GLN A 79 4.87 -1.04 -12.27
N LEU A 80 4.92 -0.96 -10.94
CA LEU A 80 5.92 -0.15 -10.23
C LEU A 80 7.32 -0.72 -10.46
N GLU A 81 7.48 -2.03 -10.28
CA GLU A 81 8.76 -2.73 -10.51
C GLU A 81 9.20 -2.61 -11.97
N LEU A 82 8.32 -2.90 -12.92
CA LEU A 82 8.63 -2.77 -14.35
C LEU A 82 8.98 -1.32 -14.76
N ALA A 83 8.38 -0.31 -14.12
CA ALA A 83 8.72 1.08 -14.40
C ALA A 83 10.14 1.43 -13.94
N LEU A 84 10.55 0.93 -12.77
CA LEU A 84 11.91 1.12 -12.28
C LEU A 84 12.93 0.38 -13.16
N GLU A 85 12.62 -0.85 -13.60
CA GLU A 85 13.46 -1.59 -14.55
C GLU A 85 13.69 -0.79 -15.84
N ARG A 86 12.62 -0.29 -16.47
CA ARG A 86 12.76 0.49 -17.71
C ARG A 86 13.48 1.81 -17.53
N ILE A 87 13.30 2.47 -16.38
CA ILE A 87 14.03 3.70 -16.07
C ILE A 87 15.53 3.40 -15.86
N ALA A 88 15.85 2.29 -15.19
CA ALA A 88 17.23 1.86 -15.00
C ALA A 88 17.90 1.49 -16.33
N GLU A 89 17.20 0.77 -17.21
CA GLU A 89 17.67 0.46 -18.57
C GLU A 89 17.92 1.73 -19.40
N ALA A 90 17.03 2.72 -19.28
CA ALA A 90 17.20 4.01 -19.96
C ALA A 90 18.31 4.88 -19.33
N GLY A 91 18.74 4.59 -18.10
CA GLY A 91 19.72 5.36 -17.33
C GLY A 91 19.23 6.73 -16.84
N ARG A 92 18.04 7.17 -17.25
CA ARG A 92 17.47 8.48 -16.95
C ARG A 92 15.95 8.46 -16.90
N GLY A 93 15.37 8.83 -15.75
CA GLY A 93 13.91 8.87 -15.61
C GLY A 93 13.44 9.12 -14.19
N ALA A 94 12.12 9.19 -14.02
CA ALA A 94 11.48 9.41 -12.74
C ALA A 94 10.15 8.65 -12.58
N VAL A 95 9.94 8.05 -11.42
CA VAL A 95 8.62 7.60 -10.96
C VAL A 95 8.06 8.66 -10.01
N PHE A 96 6.94 9.29 -10.38
CA PHE A 96 6.14 10.11 -9.47
C PHE A 96 5.12 9.21 -8.77
N TYR A 97 5.32 8.96 -7.48
CA TYR A 97 4.45 8.14 -6.65
C TYR A 97 3.50 9.03 -5.86
N LEU A 98 2.22 9.02 -6.23
CA LEU A 98 1.16 9.86 -5.67
C LEU A 98 0.33 9.05 -4.66
N MET A 99 0.10 9.61 -3.47
CA MET A 99 -0.74 9.01 -2.41
C MET A 99 -2.24 9.15 -2.74
N GLN A 100 -2.69 8.47 -3.79
CA GLN A 100 -4.05 8.55 -4.33
C GLN A 100 -4.64 7.14 -4.53
N GLU A 101 -4.79 6.43 -3.41
CA GLU A 101 -5.41 5.10 -3.36
C GLU A 101 -6.87 5.15 -3.83
N GLY A 102 -7.38 4.02 -4.35
CA GLY A 102 -8.79 3.91 -4.75
C GLY A 102 -9.20 4.93 -5.80
N ARG A 103 -8.33 5.21 -6.78
CA ARG A 103 -8.56 6.23 -7.82
C ARG A 103 -8.84 7.61 -7.21
N GLY A 104 -8.15 7.95 -6.13
CA GLY A 104 -8.30 9.23 -5.44
C GLY A 104 -9.51 9.30 -4.50
N ALA A 105 -10.30 8.23 -4.37
CA ALA A 105 -11.42 8.16 -3.42
C ALA A 105 -11.01 7.60 -2.03
N GLY A 106 -9.75 7.20 -1.85
CA GLY A 106 -9.23 6.66 -0.59
C GLY A 106 -9.30 5.13 -0.49
N TYR A 107 -8.67 4.58 0.55
CA TYR A 107 -8.58 3.12 0.69
C TYR A 107 -9.90 2.52 1.16
N ALA A 108 -10.65 3.22 2.03
CA ALA A 108 -11.98 2.77 2.45
C ALA A 108 -12.95 2.59 1.26
N ALA A 109 -12.95 3.54 0.32
CA ALA A 109 -13.75 3.44 -0.91
C ALA A 109 -13.33 2.23 -1.75
N LYS A 110 -12.01 2.01 -1.90
CA LYS A 110 -11.49 0.83 -2.60
C LYS A 110 -11.91 -0.48 -1.93
N ALA A 111 -11.81 -0.57 -0.61
CA ALA A 111 -12.19 -1.77 0.12
C ALA A 111 -13.69 -2.08 -0.04
N ARG A 112 -14.53 -1.05 -0.03
CA ARG A 112 -15.97 -1.18 -0.32
C ARG A 112 -16.21 -1.62 -1.77
N ASP A 113 -15.46 -1.08 -2.73
CA ASP A 113 -15.50 -1.56 -4.13
C ASP A 113 -15.24 -3.06 -4.21
N ARG A 114 -14.20 -3.54 -3.52
CA ARG A 114 -13.80 -4.96 -3.55
C ARG A 114 -14.91 -5.82 -2.97
N MET A 115 -15.47 -5.40 -1.84
CA MET A 115 -16.56 -6.11 -1.18
C MET A 115 -17.79 -6.22 -2.09
N LEU A 116 -18.22 -5.12 -2.72
CA LEU A 116 -19.38 -5.10 -3.62
C LEU A 116 -19.16 -5.98 -4.86
N VAL A 117 -18.01 -5.85 -5.52
CA VAL A 117 -17.65 -6.67 -6.68
C VAL A 117 -17.68 -8.15 -6.30
N GLN A 118 -17.06 -8.51 -5.17
CA GLN A 118 -17.00 -9.90 -4.71
C GLN A 118 -18.35 -10.46 -4.29
N ALA A 119 -19.16 -9.68 -3.58
CA ALA A 119 -20.51 -10.06 -3.17
C ALA A 119 -21.47 -10.23 -4.37
N SER A 120 -21.23 -9.49 -5.44
CA SER A 120 -21.97 -9.63 -6.70
C SER A 120 -21.51 -10.80 -7.60
N CYS A 121 -20.53 -11.60 -7.16
CA CYS A 121 -19.89 -12.62 -7.99
C CYS A 121 -19.36 -12.06 -9.33
N ASP A 122 -18.72 -10.89 -9.30
CA ASP A 122 -18.18 -10.15 -10.45
C ASP A 122 -19.20 -9.70 -11.50
N THR A 123 -20.49 -9.69 -11.17
CA THR A 123 -21.51 -9.10 -12.06
C THR A 123 -21.47 -7.57 -12.06
N VAL A 124 -20.99 -6.98 -10.96
CA VAL A 124 -20.69 -5.56 -10.83
C VAL A 124 -19.19 -5.33 -11.06
N SER A 125 -18.85 -4.40 -11.94
CA SER A 125 -17.47 -3.95 -12.17
C SER A 125 -17.00 -2.98 -11.07
N THR A 126 -15.69 -2.73 -11.00
CA THR A 126 -15.16 -1.74 -10.04
C THR A 126 -15.73 -0.34 -10.27
N PHE A 127 -16.05 0.05 -11.51
CA PHE A 127 -16.56 1.38 -11.82
C PHE A 127 -18.04 1.53 -11.46
N GLU A 128 -18.84 0.50 -11.72
CA GLU A 128 -20.23 0.44 -11.27
C GLU A 128 -20.32 0.44 -9.74
N ALA A 129 -19.42 -0.27 -9.06
CA ALA A 129 -19.33 -0.22 -7.59
C ALA A 129 -19.06 1.20 -7.07
N TYR A 130 -18.20 2.00 -7.70
CA TYR A 130 -17.96 3.39 -7.28
C TYR A 130 -19.22 4.24 -7.45
N ARG A 131 -19.93 4.09 -8.58
CA ARG A 131 -21.21 4.76 -8.80
C ARG A 131 -22.27 4.36 -7.76
N MET A 132 -22.35 3.08 -7.40
CA MET A 132 -23.26 2.61 -6.35
C MET A 132 -22.94 3.23 -4.99
N LEU A 133 -21.67 3.54 -4.73
CA LEU A 133 -21.20 4.25 -3.54
C LEU A 133 -21.39 5.78 -3.63
N GLY A 134 -21.94 6.31 -4.73
CA GLY A 134 -22.08 7.75 -4.97
C GLY A 134 -20.76 8.47 -5.27
N LEU A 135 -19.74 7.74 -5.72
CA LEU A 135 -18.41 8.26 -5.99
C LEU A 135 -18.15 8.42 -7.50
N GLU A 136 -17.28 9.36 -7.83
CA GLU A 136 -16.77 9.51 -9.19
C GLU A 136 -15.91 8.30 -9.59
N PRO A 137 -15.97 7.84 -10.85
CA PRO A 137 -15.22 6.67 -11.33
C PRO A 137 -13.70 6.87 -11.28
N ASP A 138 -13.22 8.12 -11.28
CA ASP A 138 -11.83 8.50 -11.11
C ASP A 138 -11.72 9.93 -10.57
N SER A 139 -11.22 10.10 -9.34
CA SER A 139 -11.02 11.39 -8.67
C SER A 139 -9.54 11.80 -8.62
N ARG A 140 -8.66 11.13 -9.37
CA ARG A 140 -7.21 11.39 -9.32
C ARG A 140 -6.86 12.74 -9.90
N ARG A 141 -5.84 13.36 -9.30
CA ARG A 141 -5.33 14.68 -9.72
C ARG A 141 -3.83 14.62 -9.91
N TYR A 142 -3.34 15.10 -11.05
CA TYR A 142 -1.92 15.00 -11.41
C TYR A 142 -1.13 16.30 -11.24
N HIS A 143 -1.74 17.34 -10.66
CA HIS A 143 -1.13 18.66 -10.44
C HIS A 143 0.20 18.60 -9.68
N GLU A 144 0.33 17.71 -8.69
CA GLU A 144 1.57 17.53 -7.93
C GLU A 144 2.75 17.08 -8.80
N VAL A 145 2.48 16.38 -9.91
CA VAL A 145 3.54 16.01 -10.87
C VAL A 145 4.14 17.26 -11.52
N ALA A 146 3.30 18.20 -11.95
CA ALA A 146 3.76 19.47 -12.52
C ALA A 146 4.57 20.29 -11.51
N LEU A 147 4.12 20.34 -10.26
CA LEU A 147 4.81 21.05 -9.18
C LEU A 147 6.16 20.39 -8.83
N ALA A 148 6.20 19.06 -8.77
CA ALA A 148 7.42 18.29 -8.50
C ALA A 148 8.44 18.43 -9.64
N LEU A 149 8.00 18.38 -10.91
CA LEU A 149 8.85 18.68 -12.06
C LEU A 149 9.46 20.09 -11.96
N GLY A 150 8.67 21.09 -11.53
CA GLY A 150 9.15 22.45 -11.29
C GLY A 150 10.23 22.54 -10.19
N LEU A 151 10.02 21.85 -9.05
CA LEU A 151 11.02 21.76 -7.98
C LEU A 151 12.31 21.07 -8.42
N LEU A 152 12.18 20.01 -9.22
CA LEU A 152 13.30 19.26 -9.79
C LEU A 152 13.94 19.97 -11.00
N LYS A 153 13.37 21.10 -11.44
CA LYS A 153 13.80 21.92 -12.58
C LYS A 153 13.84 21.14 -13.90
N VAL A 154 12.93 20.18 -14.06
CA VAL A 154 12.79 19.43 -15.31
C VAL A 154 12.11 20.32 -16.34
N ARG A 155 12.78 20.50 -17.49
CA ARG A 155 12.27 21.27 -18.63
C ARG A 155 12.07 20.44 -19.90
N ALA A 156 12.66 19.26 -19.94
CA ALA A 156 12.54 18.35 -21.07
C ALA A 156 11.09 17.84 -21.23
N PRO A 157 10.70 17.48 -22.47
CA PRO A 157 9.47 16.74 -22.69
C PRO A 157 9.50 15.37 -21.98
N VAL A 158 8.33 14.80 -21.72
CA VAL A 158 8.22 13.50 -21.05
C VAL A 158 7.80 12.40 -22.02
N ARG A 159 8.44 11.23 -21.89
CA ARG A 159 8.00 9.95 -22.44
C ARG A 159 7.28 9.19 -21.34
N LEU A 160 5.96 9.05 -21.44
CA LEU A 160 5.11 8.58 -20.34
C LEU A 160 4.85 7.07 -20.40
N LEU A 161 5.27 6.32 -19.38
CA LEU A 161 4.93 4.91 -19.18
C LEU A 161 3.49 4.75 -18.63
N THR A 162 2.51 4.59 -19.52
CA THR A 162 1.08 4.48 -19.17
C THR A 162 0.27 3.64 -20.14
N ASN A 163 -0.73 2.94 -19.62
CA ASN A 163 -1.82 2.35 -20.43
C ASN A 163 -3.11 3.17 -20.34
N ASN A 164 -3.16 4.19 -19.48
CA ASN A 164 -4.32 5.05 -19.28
C ASN A 164 -4.18 6.32 -20.13
N PRO A 165 -5.01 6.51 -21.18
CA PRO A 165 -4.98 7.72 -22.00
C PRO A 165 -5.37 8.99 -21.22
N GLU A 166 -6.17 8.88 -20.15
CA GLU A 166 -6.54 10.03 -19.31
C GLU A 166 -5.33 10.64 -18.59
N LYS A 167 -4.32 9.83 -18.24
CA LYS A 167 -3.07 10.38 -17.67
C LYS A 167 -2.38 11.29 -18.66
N THR A 168 -2.28 10.86 -19.92
CA THR A 168 -1.68 11.66 -20.99
C THR A 168 -2.45 12.96 -21.22
N ARG A 169 -3.79 12.90 -21.28
CA ARG A 169 -4.63 14.10 -21.41
C ARG A 169 -4.44 15.06 -20.24
N ALA A 170 -4.49 14.55 -19.01
CA ALA A 170 -4.36 15.38 -17.82
C ALA A 170 -2.99 16.07 -17.73
N LEU A 171 -1.90 15.41 -18.10
CA LEU A 171 -0.58 16.04 -18.14
C LEU A 171 -0.50 17.16 -19.17
N LYS A 172 -1.06 16.95 -20.37
CA LYS A 172 -1.13 17.99 -21.40
C LYS A 172 -1.93 19.20 -20.94
N THR A 173 -3.07 18.99 -20.26
CA THR A 173 -3.87 20.06 -19.65
C THR A 173 -3.10 20.84 -18.59
N LEU A 174 -2.18 20.19 -17.87
CA LEU A 174 -1.28 20.83 -16.91
C LEU A 174 -0.09 21.56 -17.55
N GLY A 175 -0.02 21.60 -18.89
CA GLY A 175 1.08 22.24 -19.63
C GLY A 175 2.37 21.41 -19.69
N ILE A 176 2.31 20.11 -19.35
CA ILE A 176 3.45 19.21 -19.48
C ILE A 176 3.50 18.67 -20.91
N GLU A 177 4.62 18.89 -21.59
CA GLU A 177 4.86 18.36 -22.92
C GLU A 177 5.06 16.84 -22.87
N VAL A 178 4.12 16.07 -23.42
CA VAL A 178 4.21 14.62 -23.53
C VAL A 178 4.56 14.25 -24.96
N GLU A 179 5.82 13.90 -25.20
CA GLU A 179 6.35 13.50 -26.50
C GLU A 179 5.75 12.16 -26.96
N ALA A 180 5.74 11.16 -26.08
CA ALA A 180 5.25 9.83 -26.37
C ALA A 180 4.58 9.19 -25.14
N ALA A 181 3.67 8.25 -25.40
CA ALA A 181 3.09 7.38 -24.38
C ALA A 181 3.45 5.93 -24.71
N GLU A 182 4.13 5.27 -23.79
CA GLU A 182 4.63 3.90 -23.93
C GLU A 182 3.86 2.96 -23.02
N ARG A 183 3.43 1.82 -23.58
CA ARG A 183 2.68 0.81 -22.83
C ARG A 183 3.57 0.13 -21.80
N ILE A 184 2.96 -0.20 -20.66
CA ILE A 184 3.62 -0.86 -19.54
C ILE A 184 2.69 -1.92 -18.93
N GLN A 185 2.97 -3.19 -19.19
CA GLN A 185 2.16 -4.30 -18.69
C GLN A 185 3.03 -5.53 -18.47
N ARG A 186 2.69 -6.31 -17.45
CA ARG A 186 3.13 -7.71 -17.27
C ARG A 186 2.00 -8.63 -17.73
N GLU A 187 2.29 -9.93 -17.79
CA GLU A 187 1.28 -10.94 -18.05
C GLU A 187 0.24 -10.98 -16.92
N ALA A 188 -1.03 -11.18 -17.29
CA ALA A 188 -2.10 -11.33 -16.32
C ALA A 188 -1.95 -12.63 -15.54
N ASN A 189 -2.23 -12.61 -14.25
CA ASN A 189 -2.31 -13.81 -13.43
C ASN A 189 -3.78 -14.17 -13.17
N PRO A 190 -4.11 -15.41 -12.77
CA PRO A 190 -5.50 -15.85 -12.59
C PRO A 190 -6.35 -14.97 -11.65
N PHE A 191 -5.74 -14.28 -10.69
CA PHE A 191 -6.41 -13.44 -9.70
C PHE A 191 -6.68 -12.01 -10.19
N ASN A 192 -5.91 -11.48 -11.13
CA ASN A 192 -6.04 -10.10 -11.61
C ASN A 192 -6.71 -9.96 -13.00
N VAL A 193 -7.03 -11.07 -13.68
CA VAL A 193 -7.64 -11.04 -15.03
C VAL A 193 -8.91 -10.19 -15.09
N HIS A 194 -9.83 -10.36 -14.13
CA HIS A 194 -11.07 -9.58 -14.06
C HIS A 194 -10.82 -8.07 -13.86
N TYR A 195 -9.83 -7.73 -13.05
CA TYR A 195 -9.46 -6.34 -12.81
C TYR A 195 -8.88 -5.70 -14.09
N LEU A 196 -8.01 -6.41 -14.79
CA LEU A 196 -7.42 -5.93 -16.05
C LEU A 196 -8.46 -5.84 -17.17
N SER A 197 -9.40 -6.78 -17.25
CA SER A 197 -10.48 -6.71 -18.25
C SER A 197 -11.41 -5.53 -17.99
N SER A 198 -11.70 -5.20 -16.72
CA SER A 198 -12.43 -4.00 -16.35
C SER A 198 -11.70 -2.72 -16.75
N LYS A 199 -10.38 -2.61 -16.53
CA LYS A 199 -9.59 -1.47 -17.04
C LYS A 199 -9.65 -1.35 -18.57
N ARG A 200 -9.57 -2.47 -19.29
CA ARG A 200 -9.60 -2.49 -20.75
C ARG A 200 -10.95 -2.03 -21.31
N ARG A 201 -12.07 -2.47 -20.73
CA ARG A 201 -13.42 -1.99 -21.09
C ARG A 201 -13.54 -0.47 -20.98
N GLU A 202 -12.77 0.11 -20.06
CA GLU A 202 -12.73 1.53 -19.73
C GLU A 202 -11.61 2.27 -20.48
N GLY A 203 -11.27 1.77 -21.67
CA GLY A 203 -10.37 2.45 -22.62
C GLY A 203 -8.88 2.32 -22.34
N HIS A 204 -8.45 1.51 -21.36
CA HIS A 204 -7.02 1.29 -21.13
C HIS A 204 -6.40 0.42 -22.24
N ALA A 205 -5.21 0.80 -22.70
CA ALA A 205 -4.47 0.13 -23.76
C ALA A 205 -3.76 -1.15 -23.26
N LEU A 206 -4.55 -2.16 -22.89
CA LEU A 206 -4.10 -3.48 -22.42
C LEU A 206 -4.27 -4.56 -23.50
N ALA A 207 -3.53 -5.67 -23.36
CA ALA A 207 -3.60 -6.81 -24.28
C ALA A 207 -5.02 -7.40 -24.46
N SER A 208 -5.27 -8.00 -25.62
CA SER A 208 -6.50 -8.76 -25.91
C SER A 208 -6.53 -10.11 -25.19
N GLY A 209 -7.72 -10.72 -25.07
CA GLY A 209 -7.89 -12.07 -24.48
C GLY A 209 -8.11 -12.13 -22.96
N LEU A 210 -8.23 -10.98 -22.27
CA LEU A 210 -8.54 -10.96 -20.84
C LEU A 210 -9.97 -11.44 -20.57
N LEU A 211 -10.14 -12.40 -19.65
CA LEU A 211 -11.43 -12.93 -19.23
C LEU A 211 -12.28 -11.87 -18.52
N ALA A 212 -13.58 -11.88 -18.80
CA ALA A 212 -14.55 -10.96 -18.19
C ALA A 212 -14.91 -11.32 -16.73
N LYS A 213 -14.60 -12.54 -16.28
CA LYS A 213 -14.80 -13.03 -14.90
C LYS A 213 -13.47 -13.40 -14.27
N ARG A 214 -13.42 -13.52 -12.93
CA ARG A 214 -12.26 -14.10 -12.25
C ARG A 214 -11.99 -15.50 -12.78
N ALA A 215 -10.71 -15.83 -12.94
CA ALA A 215 -10.28 -17.18 -13.29
C ALA A 215 -10.18 -18.11 -12.07
N VAL A 216 -10.29 -17.55 -10.85
CA VAL A 216 -10.20 -18.27 -9.58
C VAL A 216 -11.46 -17.98 -8.77
N GLU A 217 -12.09 -19.04 -8.27
CA GLU A 217 -13.24 -18.94 -7.39
C GLU A 217 -12.84 -18.45 -5.99
N LEU A 218 -13.79 -17.78 -5.32
CA LEU A 218 -13.59 -17.41 -3.92
C LEU A 218 -13.70 -18.65 -3.03
N PRO A 219 -12.84 -18.78 -2.00
CA PRO A 219 -12.93 -19.89 -1.04
C PRO A 219 -14.21 -19.85 -0.19
N GLU A 220 -14.83 -18.68 -0.06
CA GLU A 220 -16.08 -18.49 0.68
C GLU A 220 -16.85 -17.29 0.10
N PRO A 221 -18.18 -17.22 0.27
CA PRO A 221 -18.96 -16.07 -0.17
C PRO A 221 -18.55 -14.80 0.58
N VAL A 222 -18.65 -13.66 -0.10
CA VAL A 222 -18.50 -12.34 0.49
C VAL A 222 -19.88 -11.70 0.59
N LEU A 223 -20.21 -11.21 1.77
CA LEU A 223 -21.46 -10.49 2.01
C LEU A 223 -21.17 -9.00 2.01
N SER A 224 -21.97 -8.22 1.28
CA SER A 224 -21.96 -6.77 1.38
C SER A 224 -22.74 -6.31 2.60
N PHE A 225 -22.32 -5.19 3.18
CA PHE A 225 -22.99 -4.54 4.30
C PHE A 225 -22.75 -3.04 4.29
N GLU A 226 -23.64 -2.30 4.95
CA GLU A 226 -23.46 -0.87 5.17
C GLU A 226 -22.49 -0.57 6.31
N PRO A 227 -21.74 0.55 6.25
CA PRO A 227 -20.80 0.89 7.30
C PRO A 227 -21.50 0.99 8.65
N ALA A 228 -20.92 0.35 9.65
CA ALA A 228 -21.51 0.31 10.98
C ALA A 228 -20.43 0.37 12.07
N PRO A 229 -20.69 1.05 13.20
CA PRO A 229 -19.77 1.10 14.33
C PRO A 229 -19.60 -0.28 14.97
N LEU A 230 -18.40 -0.55 15.51
CA LEU A 230 -18.20 -1.69 16.39
C LEU A 230 -18.92 -1.46 17.73
N LYS A 231 -19.53 -2.52 18.29
CA LYS A 231 -20.27 -2.43 19.56
C LYS A 231 -19.38 -1.98 20.73
N ALA A 232 -18.20 -2.59 20.85
CA ALA A 232 -17.25 -2.29 21.93
C ALA A 232 -16.44 -1.01 21.69
N ALA A 233 -16.30 -0.58 20.43
CA ALA A 233 -15.54 0.61 20.04
C ALA A 233 -16.29 1.41 18.96
N PRO A 234 -17.33 2.20 19.32
CA PRO A 234 -18.18 2.85 18.34
C PRO A 234 -17.49 3.88 17.43
N TYR A 235 -16.30 4.34 17.81
CA TYR A 235 -15.45 5.22 16.99
C TYR A 235 -14.74 4.49 15.84
N LEU A 236 -14.74 3.16 15.85
CA LEU A 236 -14.25 2.31 14.76
C LEU A 236 -15.43 1.89 13.89
N ILE A 237 -15.53 2.47 12.70
CA ILE A 237 -16.58 2.16 11.74
C ILE A 237 -16.09 1.05 10.82
N ARG A 238 -16.77 -0.10 10.83
CA ARG A 238 -16.47 -1.20 9.91
C ARG A 238 -16.91 -0.80 8.51
N MET A 239 -15.96 -0.62 7.59
CA MET A 239 -16.21 -0.12 6.25
C MET A 239 -16.44 -1.24 5.24
N ALA A 240 -15.62 -2.30 5.31
CA ALA A 240 -15.66 -3.41 4.37
C ALA A 240 -15.01 -4.68 4.92
N SER A 241 -15.41 -5.84 4.37
CA SER A 241 -14.71 -7.12 4.55
C SER A 241 -14.72 -7.91 3.25
N TYR A 242 -13.55 -8.22 2.71
CA TYR A 242 -13.41 -8.89 1.41
C TYR A 242 -12.22 -9.85 1.40
N LEU A 243 -12.14 -10.72 0.40
CA LEU A 243 -11.07 -11.69 0.24
C LEU A 243 -9.95 -11.14 -0.62
N LEU A 244 -8.73 -11.19 -0.10
CA LEU A 244 -7.51 -10.70 -0.73
C LEU A 244 -6.55 -11.89 -0.95
N PRO A 245 -6.21 -12.25 -2.19
CA PRO A 245 -5.23 -13.28 -2.45
C PRO A 245 -3.82 -12.66 -2.25
N ILE A 246 -3.05 -13.21 -1.32
CA ILE A 246 -1.71 -12.75 -0.96
C ILE A 246 -0.67 -13.78 -1.40
N ARG A 247 0.46 -13.31 -1.92
CA ARG A 247 1.60 -14.18 -2.27
C ARG A 247 2.27 -14.72 -1.01
N VAL A 248 2.49 -16.04 -0.95
CA VAL A 248 3.09 -16.69 0.22
C VAL A 248 4.58 -16.96 0.00
N SER A 249 4.95 -17.60 -1.11
CA SER A 249 6.35 -17.83 -1.50
C SER A 249 6.69 -17.23 -2.86
N ALA A 250 7.95 -17.38 -3.26
CA ALA A 250 8.40 -17.04 -4.61
C ALA A 250 7.88 -18.04 -5.67
N GLU A 251 7.63 -19.30 -5.28
CA GLU A 251 6.86 -20.20 -6.14
C GLU A 251 5.40 -19.73 -6.21
N ALA A 252 4.64 -20.23 -7.19
CA ALA A 252 3.30 -19.76 -7.50
C ALA A 252 2.22 -19.98 -6.40
N SER A 253 2.60 -20.15 -5.12
CA SER A 253 1.69 -20.29 -3.97
C SER A 253 1.01 -18.96 -3.61
N ARG A 254 -0.30 -19.00 -3.39
CA ARG A 254 -1.12 -17.85 -2.93
C ARG A 254 -2.08 -18.34 -1.86
N ALA A 255 -2.37 -17.49 -0.90
CA ALA A 255 -3.33 -17.76 0.16
C ALA A 255 -4.37 -16.65 0.21
N TRP A 256 -5.63 -17.04 0.44
CA TRP A 256 -6.71 -16.10 0.62
C TRP A 256 -6.75 -15.62 2.06
N PHE A 257 -6.45 -14.34 2.26
CA PHE A 257 -6.68 -13.65 3.52
C PHE A 257 -8.00 -12.89 3.40
N ARG A 258 -8.68 -12.69 4.53
CA ARG A 258 -9.80 -11.77 4.62
C ARG A 258 -9.29 -10.42 5.11
N ALA A 259 -9.46 -9.40 4.29
CA ALA A 259 -9.15 -8.03 4.64
C ALA A 259 -10.40 -7.38 5.27
N HIS A 260 -10.28 -6.92 6.51
CA HIS A 260 -11.27 -6.12 7.20
C HIS A 260 -10.75 -4.69 7.29
N VAL A 261 -11.55 -3.74 6.82
CA VAL A 261 -11.18 -2.33 6.78
C VAL A 261 -12.13 -1.55 7.67
N TYR A 262 -11.54 -0.74 8.55
CA TYR A 262 -12.23 0.13 9.48
C TYR A 262 -11.81 1.57 9.23
N PHE A 263 -12.68 2.52 9.58
CA PHE A 263 -12.33 3.92 9.67
C PHE A 263 -12.33 4.33 11.14
N ASP A 264 -11.20 4.84 11.61
CA ASP A 264 -11.01 5.33 12.97
C ASP A 264 -11.36 6.81 13.00
N LEU A 265 -12.52 7.14 13.60
CA LEU A 265 -13.02 8.52 13.66
C LEU A 265 -12.13 9.42 14.52
N LEU A 266 -11.39 8.87 15.48
CA LEU A 266 -10.53 9.67 16.36
C LEU A 266 -9.23 10.03 15.67
N ALA A 267 -8.63 9.07 14.96
CA ALA A 267 -7.39 9.28 14.20
C ALA A 267 -7.64 9.85 12.80
N SER A 268 -8.89 9.82 12.31
CA SER A 268 -9.25 10.19 10.92
C SER A 268 -8.48 9.40 9.86
N CYS A 269 -8.30 8.09 10.09
CA CYS A 269 -7.51 7.22 9.23
C CYS A 269 -8.18 5.86 9.02
N GLU A 270 -7.80 5.14 7.95
CA GLU A 270 -8.15 3.73 7.81
C GLU A 270 -7.31 2.83 8.74
N ARG A 271 -7.94 1.77 9.24
CA ARG A 271 -7.28 0.66 9.96
C ARG A 271 -7.54 -0.64 9.22
N VAL A 272 -6.53 -1.49 9.11
CA VAL A 272 -6.62 -2.74 8.36
C VAL A 272 -6.27 -3.91 9.26
N VAL A 273 -7.13 -4.93 9.22
CA VAL A 273 -6.88 -6.23 9.82
C VAL A 273 -6.95 -7.28 8.73
N LEU A 274 -5.89 -8.08 8.57
CA LEU A 274 -5.88 -9.24 7.69
C LEU A 274 -6.02 -10.49 8.54
N THR A 275 -6.97 -11.36 8.23
CA THR A 275 -7.17 -12.63 8.93
C THR A 275 -7.02 -13.80 7.97
N TYR A 276 -6.40 -14.89 8.41
CA TYR A 276 -6.25 -16.14 7.68
C TYR A 276 -6.78 -17.30 8.51
N GLY A 277 -7.44 -18.26 7.88
CA GLY A 277 -8.07 -19.38 8.56
C GLY A 277 -9.43 -19.05 9.19
N PRO A 278 -10.03 -20.00 9.92
CA PRO A 278 -11.37 -19.85 10.47
C PRO A 278 -11.42 -18.81 11.59
N LEU A 279 -12.32 -17.83 11.47
CA LEU A 279 -12.61 -16.84 12.51
C LEU A 279 -13.44 -17.40 13.68
N ALA A 280 -14.04 -18.58 13.51
CA ALA A 280 -15.11 -19.09 14.37
C ALA A 280 -14.67 -19.34 15.83
N GLU A 281 -15.65 -19.26 16.74
CA GLU A 281 -15.57 -19.69 18.14
C GLU A 281 -15.12 -21.15 18.29
N ASP A 282 -15.28 -21.98 17.24
CA ASP A 282 -14.95 -23.41 17.21
C ASP A 282 -13.48 -23.75 16.90
N SER A 283 -12.63 -22.76 16.59
CA SER A 283 -11.22 -23.04 16.37
C SER A 283 -10.51 -23.23 17.73
N LEU A 284 -10.16 -24.48 18.06
CA LEU A 284 -9.25 -24.81 19.16
C LEU A 284 -7.83 -24.23 18.95
N ARG A 285 -7.52 -23.67 17.77
CA ARG A 285 -6.19 -23.15 17.45
C ARG A 285 -6.08 -21.67 17.81
N VAL A 286 -5.15 -21.39 18.71
CA VAL A 286 -4.69 -20.04 19.06
C VAL A 286 -4.15 -19.31 17.82
N PRO A 287 -4.66 -18.13 17.45
CA PRO A 287 -4.18 -17.40 16.27
C PRO A 287 -2.77 -16.85 16.48
N LEU A 288 -1.95 -16.89 15.43
CA LEU A 288 -0.74 -16.08 15.35
C LEU A 288 -1.13 -14.60 15.17
N VAL A 289 -0.61 -13.71 16.01
CA VAL A 289 -0.93 -12.28 15.98
C VAL A 289 0.30 -11.45 15.66
N ARG A 290 0.27 -10.75 14.53
CA ARG A 290 1.34 -9.85 14.06
C ARG A 290 0.83 -8.41 14.10
N ILE A 291 1.55 -7.52 14.77
CA ILE A 291 1.42 -6.08 14.50
C ILE A 291 2.43 -5.76 13.39
N GLN A 292 1.94 -5.53 12.18
CA GLN A 292 2.76 -5.33 11.01
C GLN A 292 2.91 -3.84 10.72
N ARG A 293 4.11 -3.32 10.93
CA ARG A 293 4.50 -1.98 10.47
C ARG A 293 4.74 -2.00 8.97
N GLU A 294 4.54 -0.85 8.33
CA GLU A 294 4.85 -0.66 6.92
C GLU A 294 5.83 0.52 6.78
N SER A 295 6.25 0.78 5.54
CA SER A 295 7.09 1.91 5.22
C SER A 295 6.86 2.24 3.76
N LEU A 296 6.55 3.51 3.49
CA LEU A 296 6.33 3.99 2.13
C LEU A 296 7.50 3.67 1.19
N PHE A 297 8.74 3.72 1.68
CA PHE A 297 9.92 3.38 0.87
C PHE A 297 10.05 1.88 0.60
N GLU A 298 9.54 1.02 1.48
CA GLU A 298 9.52 -0.44 1.28
C GLU A 298 8.37 -0.92 0.38
N ARG A 299 7.46 -0.03 0.00
CA ARG A 299 6.50 -0.29 -1.08
C ARG A 299 7.20 -0.49 -2.43
N PHE A 300 8.35 0.16 -2.63
CA PHE A 300 9.25 -0.07 -3.76
C PHE A 300 10.00 -1.41 -3.61
N PRO A 301 10.53 -1.99 -4.71
CA PRO A 301 11.32 -3.22 -4.67
C PRO A 301 12.75 -2.96 -4.15
N VAL A 302 12.89 -2.53 -2.90
CA VAL A 302 14.19 -2.31 -2.23
C VAL A 302 14.93 -3.62 -1.96
N ARG A 303 16.28 -3.58 -1.99
CA ARG A 303 17.12 -4.77 -1.72
C ARG A 303 17.05 -5.19 -0.24
N ASN A 304 17.11 -4.22 0.68
CA ASN A 304 17.23 -4.45 2.13
C ASN A 304 16.00 -3.94 2.90
N GLY A 305 14.79 -4.36 2.51
CA GLY A 305 13.54 -3.98 3.19
C GLY A 305 13.25 -4.87 4.42
N VAL A 306 13.27 -4.28 5.62
CA VAL A 306 13.05 -5.01 6.88
C VAL A 306 11.59 -5.39 7.02
N HIS A 307 10.67 -4.42 6.99
CA HIS A 307 9.25 -4.61 7.24
C HIS A 307 8.62 -5.55 6.21
N LYS A 308 9.00 -5.43 4.94
CA LYS A 308 8.52 -6.28 3.86
C LYS A 308 9.00 -7.72 4.00
N SER A 309 10.22 -7.93 4.48
CA SER A 309 10.76 -9.27 4.73
C SER A 309 10.08 -9.93 5.92
N GLN A 310 9.87 -9.17 7.01
CA GLN A 310 9.09 -9.62 8.15
C GLN A 310 7.65 -9.98 7.75
N TRP A 311 7.01 -9.16 6.90
CA TRP A 311 5.66 -9.42 6.42
C TRP A 311 5.55 -10.71 5.61
N LYS A 312 6.45 -10.91 4.65
CA LYS A 312 6.49 -12.15 3.85
C LYS A 312 6.64 -13.39 4.73
N TRP A 313 7.53 -13.32 5.72
CA TRP A 313 7.69 -14.41 6.67
C TRP A 313 6.41 -14.62 7.51
N ALA A 314 5.82 -13.55 8.05
CA ALA A 314 4.60 -13.64 8.84
C ALA A 314 3.45 -14.29 8.07
N VAL A 315 3.29 -13.95 6.78
CA VAL A 315 2.32 -14.59 5.89
C VAL A 315 2.59 -16.09 5.78
N ALA A 316 3.84 -16.51 5.56
CA ALA A 316 4.19 -17.93 5.45
C ALA A 316 3.86 -18.70 6.75
N GLU A 317 4.20 -18.14 7.91
CA GLU A 317 3.89 -18.77 9.21
C GLU A 317 2.39 -18.84 9.48
N MET A 318 1.64 -17.77 9.21
CA MET A 318 0.18 -17.77 9.37
C MET A 318 -0.48 -18.84 8.51
N VAL A 319 0.01 -19.01 7.27
CA VAL A 319 -0.48 -20.03 6.34
C VAL A 319 -0.12 -21.43 6.81
N GLN A 320 1.13 -21.67 7.21
CA GLN A 320 1.58 -22.96 7.74
C GLN A 320 0.85 -23.34 9.03
N HIS A 321 0.62 -22.39 9.92
CA HIS A 321 -0.10 -22.59 11.19
C HIS A 321 -1.60 -22.80 10.99
N GLY A 322 -2.16 -22.24 9.92
CA GLY A 322 -3.59 -22.38 9.57
C GLY A 322 -4.51 -21.34 10.22
N HIS A 323 -3.98 -20.40 11.03
CA HIS A 323 -4.77 -19.35 11.69
C HIS A 323 -3.90 -18.12 12.01
N GLY A 324 -4.26 -16.95 11.50
CA GLY A 324 -3.46 -15.74 11.70
C GLY A 324 -4.26 -14.46 11.68
N ILE A 325 -3.81 -13.46 12.43
CA ILE A 325 -4.33 -12.10 12.47
C ILE A 325 -3.15 -11.14 12.33
N ALA A 326 -3.15 -10.32 11.29
CA ALA A 326 -2.21 -9.24 11.11
C ALA A 326 -2.92 -7.90 11.25
N LEU A 327 -2.45 -7.03 12.14
CA LEU A 327 -2.97 -5.69 12.32
C LEU A 327 -1.96 -4.67 11.81
N PHE A 328 -2.45 -3.72 11.01
CA PHE A 328 -1.63 -2.63 10.46
C PHE A 328 -1.94 -1.34 11.21
N PRO A 329 -0.94 -0.75 11.91
CA PRO A 329 -1.08 0.57 12.53
C PRO A 329 -1.44 1.66 11.50
N SER A 330 -1.93 2.82 11.97
CA SER A 330 -2.15 3.97 11.08
C SER A 330 -0.83 4.41 10.42
N ALA A 331 -0.91 4.80 9.16
CA ALA A 331 0.18 5.38 8.39
C ALA A 331 0.63 6.77 8.90
N ASP A 332 -0.15 7.45 9.75
CA ASP A 332 0.19 8.80 10.25
C ASP A 332 1.50 8.84 11.05
N GLY A 333 1.86 7.72 11.70
CA GLY A 333 3.16 7.56 12.37
C GLY A 333 4.33 7.50 11.38
N ASP A 334 4.09 6.99 10.17
CA ASP A 334 5.10 6.89 9.13
C ASP A 334 5.34 8.24 8.45
N ASP A 335 4.38 9.16 8.40
CA ASP A 335 4.54 10.52 7.85
C ASP A 335 5.59 11.35 8.61
N ALA A 336 5.58 11.28 9.95
CA ALA A 336 6.60 11.90 10.80
C ALA A 336 7.97 11.22 10.62
N VAL A 337 8.00 9.89 10.47
CA VAL A 337 9.21 9.11 10.17
C VAL A 337 9.73 9.41 8.76
N LEU A 338 8.85 9.65 7.80
CA LEU A 338 9.17 10.04 6.43
C LEU A 338 9.83 11.41 6.40
N ALA A 339 9.26 12.39 7.12
CA ALA A 339 9.88 13.69 7.28
C ALA A 339 11.26 13.61 7.96
N ALA A 340 11.38 12.86 9.06
CA ALA A 340 12.64 12.68 9.77
C ALA A 340 13.70 11.95 8.91
N SER A 341 13.29 10.88 8.22
CA SER A 341 14.16 10.09 7.34
C SER A 341 14.61 10.88 6.11
N ALA A 342 13.74 11.71 5.53
CA ALA A 342 14.07 12.55 4.37
C ALA A 342 15.09 13.64 4.71
N LEU A 343 15.10 14.12 5.95
CA LEU A 343 16.03 15.14 6.43
C LEU A 343 17.41 14.58 6.80
N GLY A 344 17.66 13.28 6.64
CA GLY A 344 18.91 12.65 7.02
C GLY A 344 19.18 12.70 8.54
N ALA A 345 18.18 13.05 9.33
CA ALA A 345 18.27 12.95 10.78
C ALA A 345 18.23 11.46 11.13
N GLN A 346 19.31 10.94 11.74
CA GLN A 346 19.12 9.81 12.65
C GLN A 346 18.04 10.26 13.63
N SER A 347 16.97 9.47 13.75
CA SER A 347 15.90 9.73 14.72
C SER A 347 16.54 10.21 16.02
N PRO A 348 16.33 11.47 16.45
CA PRO A 348 16.98 11.98 17.65
C PRO A 348 16.57 11.05 18.79
N GLY A 349 17.57 10.50 19.47
CA GLY A 349 17.46 9.34 20.35
C GLY A 349 16.12 9.20 21.07
N GLY A 350 15.46 8.07 20.85
CA GLY A 350 14.55 7.41 21.80
C GLY A 350 13.24 8.11 22.20
N ARG A 351 12.91 9.35 21.81
CA ARG A 351 11.70 10.02 22.34
C ARG A 351 10.63 10.47 21.34
N LEU A 352 10.95 10.61 20.06
CA LEU A 352 9.95 10.93 19.01
C LEU A 352 9.53 9.70 18.17
N ALA A 353 10.24 8.58 18.32
CA ALA A 353 9.98 7.33 17.60
C ALA A 353 9.17 6.29 18.40
N GLU A 354 8.79 6.61 19.64
CA GLU A 354 7.84 5.82 20.44
C GLU A 354 6.38 6.20 20.10
N ALA A 355 6.07 6.40 18.81
CA ALA A 355 4.69 6.24 18.39
C ALA A 355 4.30 4.82 18.79
N ARG A 356 3.36 4.69 19.74
CA ARG A 356 2.96 3.41 20.33
C ARG A 356 2.66 2.44 19.19
N VAL A 357 3.56 1.47 18.97
CA VAL A 357 3.41 0.42 17.95
C VAL A 357 2.06 -0.30 18.10
N THR A 358 1.55 -0.32 19.33
CA THR A 358 0.23 -0.82 19.71
C THR A 358 -0.57 0.31 20.36
N ASP A 359 -1.58 0.81 19.66
CA ASP A 359 -2.54 1.77 20.20
C ASP A 359 -3.86 1.10 20.62
N GLU A 360 -4.74 1.85 21.27
CA GLU A 360 -6.02 1.36 21.77
C GLU A 360 -6.91 0.82 20.65
N ALA A 361 -6.93 1.50 19.49
CA ALA A 361 -7.73 1.06 18.35
C ALA A 361 -7.29 -0.32 17.86
N LEU A 362 -5.99 -0.59 17.78
CA LEU A 362 -5.47 -1.92 17.41
C LEU A 362 -5.87 -3.00 18.41
N LEU A 363 -5.88 -2.69 19.71
CA LEU A 363 -6.27 -3.65 20.76
C LEU A 363 -7.77 -3.97 20.68
N MET A 364 -8.62 -2.96 20.48
CA MET A 364 -10.06 -3.15 20.28
C MET A 364 -10.37 -3.95 19.00
N LEU A 365 -9.60 -3.74 17.94
CA LEU A 365 -9.70 -4.53 16.70
C LEU A 365 -9.25 -5.98 16.93
N LEU A 366 -8.18 -6.20 17.68
CA LEU A 366 -7.73 -7.54 18.03
C LEU A 366 -8.79 -8.25 18.87
N GLU A 367 -9.39 -7.58 19.86
CA GLU A 367 -10.46 -8.15 20.69
C GLU A 367 -11.68 -8.50 19.82
N HIS A 368 -12.05 -7.64 18.87
CA HIS A 368 -13.14 -7.91 17.94
C HIS A 368 -12.90 -9.17 17.08
N HIS A 369 -11.65 -9.39 16.66
CA HIS A 369 -11.29 -10.52 15.79
C HIS A 369 -10.83 -11.78 16.55
N ALA A 370 -10.54 -11.67 17.84
CA ALA A 370 -10.15 -12.77 18.73
C ALA A 370 -10.78 -12.60 20.14
N PRO A 371 -12.12 -12.59 20.26
CA PRO A 371 -12.80 -12.26 21.51
C PRO A 371 -12.54 -13.31 22.59
N GLY A 372 -12.04 -12.88 23.75
CA GLY A 372 -11.83 -13.75 24.93
C GLY A 372 -10.84 -14.90 24.73
N LYS A 373 -9.99 -14.86 23.69
CA LYS A 373 -9.11 -15.96 23.30
C LYS A 373 -7.67 -15.74 23.78
N ALA A 374 -6.97 -16.86 23.94
CA ALA A 374 -5.52 -16.84 23.93
C ALA A 374 -5.02 -16.43 22.53
N VAL A 375 -3.91 -15.69 22.48
CA VAL A 375 -3.23 -15.27 21.25
C VAL A 375 -1.75 -15.63 21.32
N MET A 376 -1.15 -15.90 20.17
CA MET A 376 0.27 -16.18 20.06
C MET A 376 0.96 -15.03 19.33
N PRO A 377 1.67 -14.12 20.03
CA PRO A 377 2.39 -13.04 19.39
C PRO A 377 3.43 -13.58 18.40
N LEU A 378 3.46 -13.00 17.19
CA LEU A 378 4.36 -13.39 16.11
C LEU A 378 5.45 -12.32 15.93
N PHE A 379 6.66 -12.65 16.37
CA PHE A 379 7.82 -11.76 16.31
C PHE A 379 8.95 -12.36 15.46
N THR A 380 9.78 -11.48 14.94
CA THR A 380 11.00 -11.80 14.19
C THR A 380 12.23 -11.36 14.97
N HIS A 381 13.39 -11.94 14.64
CA HIS A 381 14.68 -11.48 15.16
C HIS A 381 15.00 -10.01 14.80
N LEU A 382 14.35 -9.47 13.76
CA LEU A 382 14.48 -8.09 13.31
C LEU A 382 13.60 -7.11 14.10
N ASP A 383 12.65 -7.60 14.90
CA ASP A 383 11.83 -6.73 15.76
C ASP A 383 12.66 -6.29 16.97
N ASP A 384 12.63 -5.00 17.30
CA ASP A 384 13.32 -4.46 18.48
C ASP A 384 12.79 -5.06 19.80
N ASP A 385 13.68 -5.38 20.74
CA ASP A 385 13.31 -6.00 22.02
C ASP A 385 12.36 -5.11 22.85
N GLY A 386 12.52 -3.79 22.78
CA GLY A 386 11.62 -2.83 23.42
C GLY A 386 10.23 -2.84 22.77
N ALA A 387 10.15 -2.90 21.44
CA ALA A 387 8.90 -3.04 20.71
C ALA A 387 8.16 -4.37 21.04
N ARG A 388 8.90 -5.47 21.14
CA ARG A 388 8.34 -6.78 21.56
C ARG A 388 7.75 -6.71 22.97
N ARG A 389 8.50 -6.17 23.93
CA ARG A 389 8.04 -6.00 25.33
C ARG A 389 6.79 -5.13 25.41
N THR A 390 6.80 -3.99 24.72
CA THR A 390 5.67 -3.04 24.71
C THR A 390 4.41 -3.69 24.14
N THR A 391 4.53 -4.50 23.08
CA THR A 391 3.41 -5.22 22.48
C THR A 391 2.85 -6.28 23.44
N VAL A 392 3.73 -7.08 24.05
CA VAL A 392 3.33 -8.10 25.04
C VAL A 392 2.63 -7.47 26.24
N ASP A 393 3.16 -6.37 26.76
CA ASP A 393 2.56 -5.67 27.90
C ASP A 393 1.21 -5.04 27.52
N ALA A 394 1.08 -4.50 26.30
CA ALA A 394 -0.19 -3.99 25.81
C ALA A 394 -1.26 -5.09 25.72
N PHE A 395 -0.91 -6.27 25.19
CA PHE A 395 -1.84 -7.39 25.12
C PHE A 395 -2.25 -7.88 26.51
N LYS A 396 -1.31 -8.03 27.43
CA LYS A 396 -1.62 -8.44 28.82
C LYS A 396 -2.52 -7.42 29.54
N ARG A 397 -2.27 -6.12 29.37
CA ARG A 397 -3.10 -5.06 29.97
C ARG A 397 -4.54 -5.08 29.45
N HIS A 398 -4.73 -5.50 28.20
CA HIS A 398 -6.04 -5.68 27.57
C HIS A 398 -6.65 -7.08 27.80
N GLY A 399 -6.07 -7.89 28.71
CA GLY A 399 -6.66 -9.15 29.15
C GLY A 399 -6.44 -10.35 28.23
N PHE A 400 -5.58 -10.24 27.21
CA PHE A 400 -5.26 -11.38 26.35
C PHE A 400 -4.39 -12.42 27.09
N LEU A 401 -4.75 -13.70 26.95
CA LEU A 401 -3.90 -14.82 27.39
C LEU A 401 -2.82 -15.08 26.34
N LEU A 402 -1.55 -14.98 26.70
CA LEU A 402 -0.45 -15.15 25.76
C LEU A 402 0.12 -16.57 25.85
N THR A 403 0.11 -17.30 24.73
CA THR A 403 0.92 -18.52 24.58
C THR A 403 2.36 -18.17 24.20
N GLU A 404 3.27 -19.14 24.24
CA GLU A 404 4.69 -18.90 23.91
C GLU A 404 4.82 -18.23 22.53
N PRO A 405 5.54 -17.10 22.43
CA PRO A 405 5.67 -16.38 21.18
C PRO A 405 6.45 -17.21 20.17
N MET A 406 5.98 -17.23 18.92
CA MET A 406 6.78 -17.77 17.82
C MET A 406 7.83 -16.73 17.43
N LEU A 407 9.10 -17.15 17.51
CA LEU A 407 10.25 -16.37 17.09
C LEU A 407 10.80 -16.94 15.77
N PHE A 408 11.07 -16.05 14.82
CA PHE A 408 11.88 -16.41 13.64
C PHE A 408 13.23 -16.98 14.10
N LYS A 409 13.44 -18.27 13.88
CA LYS A 409 14.79 -18.84 13.88
C LYS A 409 15.39 -18.48 12.52
N SER A 410 16.51 -17.77 12.51
CA SER A 410 17.22 -17.52 11.24
C SER A 410 17.48 -18.86 10.57
N ALA A 411 17.02 -19.02 9.33
CA ALA A 411 17.57 -20.05 8.47
C ALA A 411 19.07 -19.77 8.37
N SER A 412 19.86 -20.68 8.93
CA SER A 412 21.32 -20.69 8.88
C SER A 412 21.83 -20.74 7.45
#